data_AF-A0A357KNL2-F1
#
_entry.id   AF-A0A357KNL2-F1
#
_cell.length_a   1.000
_cell.length_b   1.000
_cell.length_c   1.000
_cell.angle_alpha   90.00
_cell.angle_beta   90.00
_cell.angle_gamma   90.00
#
_symmetry.space_group_name_H-M   'P 1'
#
loop_
_entity.id
_entity.type
_entity.pdbx_description
1 polymer ?
#
loop_
_entity_poly.entity_id
_entity_poly.type
_entity_poly.pdbx_seq_one_letter_code
_entity_poly.pdbx_strand_id
1 'polypeptide(L)'
;MQAVSIKLPDELLGRSTRLAESLEITRSDLIRQALEHEIIRQEKKLIQQKLREASKVLASSEIETWAELDTDLGIDEEAPWWKTQ
;
A
#
# COMPACT_ATOMS: atom_id res chain seq x y z
N MET A 1 -18.33 21.35 -10.41
CA MET A 1 -18.70 19.93 -10.65
C MET A 1 -18.64 19.66 -12.14
N GLN A 2 -18.07 18.53 -12.55
CA GLN A 2 -18.12 18.06 -13.94
C GLN A 2 -19.07 16.87 -14.02
N ALA A 3 -19.90 16.83 -15.07
CA ALA A 3 -20.79 15.70 -15.32
C ALA A 3 -20.03 14.60 -16.07
N VAL A 4 -20.26 13.36 -15.68
CA VAL A 4 -19.68 12.18 -16.34
C VAL A 4 -20.81 11.25 -16.72
N SER A 5 -20.76 10.72 -17.95
CA SER A 5 -21.66 9.65 -18.39
C SER A 5 -20.93 8.32 -18.30
N ILE A 6 -21.50 7.37 -17.56
CA ILE A 6 -20.94 6.05 -17.33
C ILE A 6 -21.99 4.98 -17.63
N LYS A 7 -21.57 3.89 -18.27
CA LYS A 7 -22.40 2.70 -18.47
C LYS A 7 -22.15 1.72 -17.34
N LEU A 8 -23.22 1.28 -16.69
CA LEU A 8 -23.17 0.31 -15.59
C LEU A 8 -24.06 -0.89 -15.92
N PRO A 9 -23.71 -2.11 -15.45
CA PRO A 9 -24.60 -3.26 -15.57
C PRO A 9 -25.95 -2.98 -14.90
N ASP A 10 -27.03 -3.47 -15.50
CA ASP A 10 -28.40 -3.24 -15.02
C ASP A 10 -28.60 -3.71 -13.57
N GLU A 11 -27.97 -4.83 -13.20
CA GLU A 11 -28.00 -5.33 -11.83
C GLU A 11 -27.41 -4.31 -10.84
N LEU A 12 -26.31 -3.66 -11.22
CA LEU A 12 -25.60 -2.69 -10.40
C LEU A 12 -26.38 -1.37 -10.31
N LEU A 13 -27.06 -0.97 -11.39
CA LEU A 13 -28.03 0.13 -11.38
C LEU A 13 -29.21 -0.15 -10.44
N GLY A 14 -29.76 -1.36 -10.49
CA GLY A 14 -30.84 -1.77 -9.59
C GLY A 14 -30.43 -1.76 -8.13
N ARG A 15 -29.27 -2.34 -7.82
CA ARG A 15 -28.72 -2.37 -6.45
C ARG A 15 -28.38 -0.98 -5.91
N SER A 16 -27.73 -0.14 -6.71
CA SER A 16 -27.39 1.22 -6.31
C SER A 16 -28.61 2.11 -6.10
N THR A 17 -29.65 1.95 -6.92
CA THR A 17 -30.93 2.67 -6.75
C THR A 17 -31.59 2.29 -5.42
N ARG A 18 -31.79 0.99 -5.17
CA ARG A 18 -32.41 0.53 -3.90
C ARG A 18 -31.62 0.94 -2.67
N LEU A 19 -30.28 0.87 -2.75
CA LEU A 19 -29.43 1.27 -1.64
C LEU A 19 -29.52 2.78 -1.37
N ALA A 20 -29.49 3.60 -2.41
CA ALA A 20 -29.64 5.05 -2.27
C ALA A 20 -31.00 5.42 -1.68
N GLU A 21 -32.09 4.77 -2.13
CA GLU A 21 -33.43 4.93 -1.57
C GLU A 21 -33.47 4.56 -0.08
N SER A 22 -32.89 3.43 0.31
CA SER A 22 -32.85 2.99 1.71
C SER A 22 -32.04 3.91 2.63
N LEU A 23 -31.11 4.67 2.06
CA LEU A 23 -30.28 5.64 2.77
C LEU A 23 -30.82 7.07 2.65
N GLU A 24 -31.97 7.26 2.00
CA GLU A 24 -32.60 8.56 1.74
C GLU A 24 -31.68 9.57 1.04
N ILE A 25 -30.80 9.09 0.16
CA ILE A 25 -29.90 9.93 -0.65
C ILE A 25 -30.12 9.72 -2.14
N THR A 26 -29.58 10.60 -2.97
CA THR A 26 -29.63 10.40 -4.42
C THR A 26 -28.65 9.31 -4.84
N ARG A 27 -28.97 8.59 -5.92
CA ARG A 27 -28.04 7.62 -6.53
C ARG A 27 -26.70 8.26 -6.92
N SER A 28 -26.71 9.51 -7.35
CA SER A 28 -25.50 10.26 -7.69
C SER A 28 -24.63 10.53 -6.47
N ASP A 29 -25.24 10.80 -5.31
CA ASP A 29 -24.50 10.99 -4.05
C ASP A 29 -23.91 9.68 -3.55
N LEU A 30 -24.67 8.58 -3.64
CA LEU A 30 -24.17 7.24 -3.33
C LEU A 30 -22.96 6.89 -4.20
N ILE A 31 -23.05 7.13 -5.52
CA ILE A 31 -21.95 6.87 -6.45
C ILE A 31 -20.73 7.75 -6.11
N ARG A 32 -20.94 9.02 -5.75
CA ARG A 32 -19.85 9.91 -5.33
C ARG A 32 -19.13 9.39 -4.08
N GLN A 33 -19.89 9.02 -3.05
CA GLN A 33 -19.32 8.46 -1.81
C GLN A 33 -18.57 7.15 -2.07
N ALA A 34 -19.11 6.28 -2.92
CA ALA A 34 -18.45 5.03 -3.29
C ALA A 34 -17.11 5.28 -4.01
N LEU A 35 -17.06 6.26 -4.91
CA LEU A 35 -15.84 6.64 -5.61
C LEU A 35 -14.81 7.25 -4.65
N GLU A 36 -15.21 8.16 -3.77
CA GLU A 36 -14.32 8.75 -2.76
C GLU A 36 -13.70 7.67 -1.87
N HIS A 37 -14.52 6.74 -1.40
CA HIS A 37 -14.07 5.64 -0.57
C HIS A 37 -13.08 4.71 -1.32
N GLU A 38 -13.37 4.36 -2.57
CA GLU A 38 -12.51 3.49 -3.35
C GLU A 38 -11.18 4.18 -3.74
N ILE A 39 -11.20 5.49 -4.04
CA ILE A 39 -9.97 6.26 -4.29
C ILE A 39 -9.04 6.21 -3.07
N ILE A 40 -9.56 6.54 -1.88
CA ILE A 40 -8.79 6.51 -0.62
C ILE A 40 -8.21 5.11 -0.38
N ARG A 41 -9.00 4.06 -0.66
CA ARG A 41 -8.56 2.67 -0.52
C ARG A 41 -7.41 2.34 -1.45
N GLN A 42 -7.47 2.77 -2.72
CA GLN A 42 -6.42 2.53 -3.71
C GLN A 42 -5.16 3.33 -3.40
N GLU A 43 -5.29 4.58 -2.95
CA GLU A 43 -4.16 5.40 -2.52
C GLU A 43 -3.40 4.75 -1.36
N LYS A 44 -4.11 4.28 -0.32
CA LYS A 44 -3.49 3.53 0.78
C LYS A 44 -2.76 2.29 0.28
N LYS A 45 -3.34 1.54 -0.65
CA LYS A 45 -2.73 0.34 -1.22
C LYS A 45 -1.45 0.68 -1.99
N LEU A 46 -1.46 1.75 -2.78
CA LEU A 46 -0.28 2.26 -3.50
C LEU A 46 0.84 2.68 -2.53
N ILE A 47 0.50 3.40 -1.46
CA ILE A 47 1.48 3.78 -0.44
C ILE A 47 2.12 2.54 0.19
N GLN A 48 1.32 1.54 0.57
CA GLN A 48 1.84 0.29 1.12
C GLN A 48 2.73 -0.48 0.15
N GLN A 49 2.40 -0.49 -1.14
CA GLN A 49 3.24 -1.09 -2.18
C GLN A 49 4.59 -0.37 -2.30
N LYS A 50 4.57 0.96 -2.39
CA LYS A 50 5.79 1.77 -2.44
C LYS A 50 6.68 1.59 -1.21
N LEU A 51 6.10 1.55 -0.01
CA LEU A 51 6.87 1.29 1.21
C LEU A 51 7.52 -0.09 1.19
N ARG A 52 6.79 -1.12 0.73
CA ARG A 52 7.36 -2.48 0.61
C ARG A 52 8.51 -2.52 -0.39
N GLU A 53 8.35 -1.89 -1.54
CA GLU A 53 9.40 -1.79 -2.57
C GLU A 53 10.63 -1.06 -2.02
N ALA A 54 10.45 0.10 -1.39
CA ALA A 54 11.54 0.84 -0.77
C ALA A 54 12.25 0.02 0.33
N SER A 55 11.50 -0.72 1.15
CA SER A 55 12.08 -1.58 2.19
C SER A 55 12.92 -2.72 1.59
N LYS A 56 12.50 -3.29 0.46
CA LYS A 56 13.27 -4.33 -0.23
C LYS A 56 14.58 -3.79 -0.76
N VAL A 57 14.54 -2.60 -1.37
CA VAL A 57 15.73 -1.91 -1.89
C VAL A 57 16.71 -1.62 -0.74
N LEU A 58 16.21 -1.07 0.37
CA LEU A 58 17.04 -0.81 1.56
C LEU A 58 17.63 -2.10 2.13
N ALA A 59 16.83 -3.16 2.28
CA ALA A 59 17.33 -4.44 2.77
C ALA A 59 18.40 -5.04 1.84
N SER A 60 18.24 -4.94 0.51
CA SER A 60 19.28 -5.39 -0.42
C SER A 60 20.55 -4.55 -0.33
N SER A 61 20.44 -3.22 -0.23
CA SER A 61 21.62 -2.34 -0.10
C SER A 61 22.32 -2.48 1.26
N GLU A 62 21.56 -2.75 2.33
CA GLU A 62 22.13 -3.04 3.64
C GLU A 62 22.90 -4.36 3.60
N ILE A 63 22.38 -5.42 2.96
CA ILE A 63 23.10 -6.69 2.80
C ILE A 63 24.41 -6.50 2.02
N GLU A 64 24.40 -5.70 0.96
CA GLU A 64 25.62 -5.39 0.19
C GLU A 64 26.64 -4.61 1.02
N THR A 65 26.21 -3.60 1.76
CA THR A 65 27.11 -2.80 2.62
C THR A 65 27.67 -3.59 3.79
N TRP A 66 26.90 -4.49 4.42
CA TRP A 66 27.44 -5.40 5.45
C TRP A 66 28.43 -6.41 4.87
N ALA A 67 28.16 -6.94 3.67
CA ALA A 67 29.07 -7.86 3.00
C ALA A 67 30.39 -7.19 2.59
N GLU A 68 30.34 -5.94 2.14
CA GLU A 68 31.55 -5.13 1.87
C GLU A 68 32.33 -4.83 3.17
N LEU A 69 31.63 -4.55 4.28
CA LEU A 69 32.28 -4.32 5.57
C LEU A 69 32.98 -5.57 6.11
N ASP A 70 32.38 -6.75 5.95
CA ASP A 70 32.95 -8.04 6.37
C ASP A 70 34.16 -8.44 5.51
N THR A 71 34.25 -7.91 4.27
CA THR A 71 35.38 -8.15 3.37
C THR A 71 36.56 -7.22 3.65
N ASP A 72 36.30 -5.98 4.11
CA ASP A 72 37.33 -4.97 4.42
C ASP A 72 37.85 -5.06 5.86
N LEU A 73 37.01 -5.56 6.79
CA LEU A 73 37.45 -5.97 8.12
C LEU A 73 38.07 -7.36 8.01
N GLY A 74 39.37 -7.43 7.70
CA GLY A 74 40.17 -8.63 7.95
C GLY A 74 40.19 -8.95 9.45
N ILE A 75 39.09 -9.53 9.95
CA ILE A 75 38.97 -9.98 11.34
C ILE A 75 39.91 -11.18 11.47
N ASP A 76 41.16 -10.89 11.83
CA ASP A 76 42.03 -11.85 12.48
C ASP A 76 41.25 -12.35 13.72
N GLU A 77 41.09 -13.66 13.84
CA GLU A 77 40.36 -14.33 14.92
C GLU A 77 41.06 -14.14 16.28
N GLU A 78 41.20 -12.90 16.78
CA GLU A 78 41.50 -12.69 18.19
C GLU A 78 40.23 -12.91 19.00
N ALA A 79 40.33 -13.90 19.89
CA ALA A 79 39.22 -14.50 20.61
C ALA A 79 38.30 -13.46 21.25
N PRO A 80 36.97 -13.64 21.15
CA PRO A 80 36.04 -12.65 21.65
C PRO A 80 36.14 -12.46 23.17
N TRP A 81 36.23 -11.20 23.59
CA TRP A 81 36.43 -10.72 24.96
C TRP A 81 35.37 -11.19 25.98
N TRP A 82 34.23 -11.72 25.53
CA TRP A 82 33.18 -12.30 26.39
C TRP A 82 33.45 -13.75 26.84
N LYS A 83 34.57 -14.36 26.41
CA LYS A 83 34.97 -15.71 26.82
C LYS A 83 35.98 -15.76 27.98
N THR A 84 36.36 -14.63 28.56
CA THR A 84 37.25 -14.61 29.74
C THR A 84 36.43 -14.46 31.02
N GLN A 85 35.99 -15.59 31.58
CA GLN A 85 35.63 -15.72 33.00
C GLN A 85 36.51 -16.79 33.64
#